data_AF-A0A2V2SE02-F1
#
_entry.id   AF-A0A2V2SE02-F1
#
_cell.length_a   1.000
_cell.length_b   1.000
_cell.length_c   1.000
_cell.angle_alpha   90.00
_cell.angle_beta   90.00
_cell.angle_gamma   90.00
#
_symmetry.space_group_name_H-M   'P 1'
#
loop_
_entity.id
_entity.type
_entity.pdbx_description
1 polymer ?
#
loop_
_entity_poly.entity_id
_entity_poly.type
_entity_poly.pdbx_seq_one_letter_code
_entity_poly.pdbx_strand_id
1 'polypeptide(L)'
;MRGVVAALSLALIAALCLLMVVTLRSTIFPPTTKFETIEIRGSTRFYSQVTKALLLLRTKSPRAFATVTNNIGRIEEAKKSGMAAYETPPTFELADPSAFYSVTWCAIAIAHDSLHSKMYHDYLREHPGQRVPDLIWTGEQAEKQCCDYELGVAIEIGAPPYEIQWAKWDPKNRYWEVPESKADW
;
A
#
# COMPACT_ATOMS: atom_id res chain seq x y z
N MET A 1 57.29 29.88 -7.36
CA MET A 1 56.05 29.62 -8.13
C MET A 1 55.65 28.14 -8.26
N ARG A 2 56.51 27.14 -7.97
CA ARG A 2 56.15 25.71 -8.11
C ARG A 2 55.31 25.12 -6.95
N GLY A 3 55.37 25.71 -5.75
CA GLY A 3 54.66 25.16 -4.57
C GLY A 3 53.16 25.49 -4.50
N VAL A 4 52.71 26.58 -5.12
CA VAL A 4 51.31 27.03 -5.06
C VAL A 4 50.40 26.17 -5.98
N VAL A 5 50.95 25.70 -7.10
CA VAL A 5 50.20 24.89 -8.09
C VAL A 5 49.90 23.48 -7.56
N ALA A 6 50.79 22.90 -6.74
CA ALA A 6 50.61 21.57 -6.14
C ALA A 6 49.56 21.55 -5.01
N ALA A 7 49.46 22.62 -4.21
CA ALA A 7 48.49 22.73 -3.13
C ALA A 7 47.05 22.92 -3.65
N LEU A 8 46.88 23.66 -4.75
CA LEU A 8 45.58 23.86 -5.41
C LEU A 8 45.04 22.58 -6.06
N SER A 9 45.92 21.66 -6.50
CA SER A 9 45.52 20.41 -7.15
C SER A 9 45.08 19.33 -6.16
N LEU A 10 45.66 19.26 -4.96
CA LEU A 10 45.17 18.36 -3.89
C LEU A 10 43.84 18.82 -3.28
N ALA A 11 43.63 20.13 -3.13
CA ALA A 11 42.38 20.67 -2.59
C ALA A 11 41.19 20.43 -3.54
N LEU A 12 41.42 20.50 -4.87
CA LEU A 12 40.37 20.26 -5.87
C LEU A 12 39.98 18.78 -5.94
N ILE A 13 40.94 17.86 -5.81
CA ILE A 13 40.70 16.40 -5.78
C ILE A 13 39.94 16.01 -4.50
N ALA A 14 40.31 16.56 -3.34
CA ALA A 14 39.59 16.33 -2.08
C ALA A 14 38.15 16.86 -2.12
N ALA A 15 37.91 18.03 -2.73
CA ALA A 15 36.57 18.60 -2.89
C ALA A 15 35.69 17.79 -3.86
N LEU A 16 36.26 17.23 -4.94
CA LEU A 16 35.55 16.34 -5.87
C LEU A 16 35.23 14.97 -5.25
N CYS A 17 36.13 14.40 -4.44
CA CYS A 17 35.85 13.18 -3.68
C CYS A 17 34.76 13.39 -2.61
N LEU A 18 34.74 14.55 -1.93
CA LEU A 18 33.69 14.88 -0.97
C LEU A 18 32.33 15.09 -1.65
N LEU A 19 32.30 15.69 -2.85
CA LEU A 19 31.07 15.86 -3.63
C LEU A 19 30.50 14.53 -4.11
N MET A 20 31.34 13.58 -4.53
CA MET A 20 30.88 12.24 -4.92
C MET A 20 30.37 11.42 -3.74
N VAL A 21 30.93 11.57 -2.53
CA VAL A 21 30.43 10.87 -1.33
C VAL A 21 29.10 11.45 -0.84
N VAL A 22 28.84 12.75 -1.09
CA VAL A 22 27.57 13.41 -0.71
C VAL A 22 26.46 13.15 -1.73
N THR A 23 26.76 12.95 -3.02
CA THR A 23 25.75 12.64 -4.04
C THR A 23 25.44 11.14 -4.19
N LEU A 24 26.28 10.24 -3.68
CA LEU A 24 26.02 8.79 -3.72
C LEU A 24 25.21 8.23 -2.53
N ARG A 25 24.76 9.07 -1.58
CA ARG A 25 23.97 8.61 -0.41
C ARG A 25 22.47 8.53 -0.65
N SER A 26 21.97 8.99 -1.78
CA SER A 26 20.52 9.17 -2.00
C SER A 26 19.84 8.06 -2.82
N THR A 27 20.53 6.98 -3.19
CA THR A 27 20.00 6.07 -4.23
C THR A 27 19.97 4.58 -3.88
N ILE A 28 20.26 4.15 -2.65
CA ILE A 28 20.41 2.70 -2.40
C ILE A 28 19.29 2.09 -1.53
N PHE A 29 18.53 2.87 -0.77
CA PHE A 29 17.34 2.34 -0.09
C PHE A 29 16.23 3.39 -0.08
N PRO A 30 15.03 3.10 -0.60
CA PRO A 30 13.88 3.95 -0.37
C PRO A 30 13.67 4.05 1.15
N PRO A 31 13.38 5.23 1.72
CA PRO A 31 13.15 5.34 3.14
C PRO A 31 11.88 4.56 3.48
N THR A 32 12.04 3.40 4.13
CA THR A 32 10.94 2.76 4.85
C THR A 32 10.40 3.80 5.82
N THR A 33 9.15 4.16 5.62
CA THR A 33 8.51 5.24 6.36
C THR A 33 7.26 4.66 6.99
N LYS A 34 7.13 4.83 8.30
CA LYS A 34 6.01 4.26 9.07
C LYS A 34 4.88 5.26 9.19
N PHE A 35 3.66 4.78 9.01
CA PHE A 35 2.45 5.46 9.45
C PHE A 35 1.87 4.68 10.62
N GLU A 36 2.10 5.17 11.84
CA GLU A 36 1.77 4.45 13.08
C GLU A 36 2.41 3.05 13.10
N THR A 37 1.61 1.99 13.07
CA THR A 37 2.06 0.58 13.06
C THR A 37 2.34 0.05 11.65
N ILE A 38 1.90 0.76 10.61
CA ILE A 38 1.97 0.29 9.22
C ILE A 38 3.30 0.73 8.59
N GLU A 39 4.03 -0.23 8.04
CA GLU A 39 5.17 0.02 7.18
C GLU A 39 4.69 0.43 5.78
N ILE A 40 5.20 1.54 5.24
CA ILE A 40 4.94 1.93 3.85
C ILE A 40 6.25 1.80 3.05
N ARG A 41 6.22 1.01 1.98
CA ARG A 41 7.37 0.79 1.08
C ARG A 41 7.02 1.21 -0.34
N GLY A 42 7.89 2.00 -0.94
CA GLY A 42 7.71 2.50 -2.30
C GLY A 42 8.39 3.84 -2.51
N SER A 43 8.03 4.49 -3.60
CA SER A 43 8.47 5.83 -3.97
C SER A 43 7.98 6.89 -2.97
N THR A 44 8.65 8.05 -2.93
CA THR A 44 8.21 9.20 -2.12
C THR A 44 6.79 9.64 -2.48
N ARG A 45 6.41 9.54 -3.76
CA ARG A 45 5.06 9.86 -4.25
C ARG A 45 4.05 8.88 -3.68
N PHE A 46 4.34 7.57 -3.74
CA PHE A 46 3.51 6.53 -3.16
C PHE A 46 3.31 6.74 -1.65
N TYR A 47 4.40 6.97 -0.91
CA TYR A 47 4.31 7.25 0.52
C TYR A 47 3.38 8.43 0.83
N SER A 48 3.53 9.54 0.10
CA SER A 48 2.68 10.73 0.26
C SER A 48 1.20 10.41 -0.01
N GLN A 49 0.92 9.62 -1.04
CA GLN A 49 -0.42 9.23 -1.43
C GLN A 49 -1.08 8.31 -0.39
N VAL A 50 -0.40 7.23 -0.01
CA VAL A 50 -0.87 6.28 1.02
C VAL A 50 -1.07 6.99 2.36
N THR A 51 -0.15 7.88 2.75
CA THR A 51 -0.29 8.68 3.97
C THR A 51 -1.55 9.54 3.95
N LYS A 52 -1.86 10.20 2.82
CA LYS A 52 -3.10 10.99 2.68
C LYS A 52 -4.35 10.11 2.79
N ALA A 53 -4.32 8.94 2.17
CA ALA A 53 -5.42 7.96 2.22
C ALA A 53 -5.65 7.45 3.65
N LEU A 54 -4.61 7.05 4.36
CA LEU A 54 -4.68 6.63 5.77
C LEU A 54 -5.17 7.76 6.69
N LEU A 55 -4.71 8.99 6.48
CA LEU A 55 -5.21 10.16 7.21
C LEU A 55 -6.70 10.42 6.96
N LEU A 56 -7.16 10.24 5.71
CA LEU A 56 -8.56 10.38 5.34
C LEU A 56 -9.42 9.33 6.06
N LEU A 57 -9.01 8.05 6.03
CA LEU A 57 -9.68 6.98 6.77
C LEU A 57 -9.73 7.31 8.26
N ARG A 58 -8.61 7.66 8.88
CA ARG A 58 -8.55 7.99 10.31
C ARG A 58 -9.52 9.11 10.70
N THR A 59 -9.68 10.10 9.82
CA THR A 59 -10.50 11.29 10.09
C THR A 59 -11.98 11.06 9.83
N LYS A 60 -12.33 10.29 8.80
CA LYS A 60 -13.72 10.19 8.30
C LYS A 60 -14.36 8.83 8.54
N SER A 61 -13.57 7.76 8.61
CA SER A 61 -14.01 6.40 8.91
C SER A 61 -13.07 5.75 9.95
N PRO A 62 -13.12 6.20 11.22
CA PRO A 62 -12.21 5.70 12.26
C PRO A 62 -12.37 4.19 12.51
N ARG A 63 -13.55 3.63 12.23
CA ARG A 63 -13.77 2.18 12.26
C ARG A 63 -13.00 1.46 11.16
N ALA A 64 -13.04 1.95 9.92
CA ALA A 64 -12.28 1.34 8.84
C ALA A 64 -10.78 1.50 9.05
N PHE A 65 -10.35 2.66 9.54
CA PHE A 65 -8.96 2.88 9.93
C PHE A 65 -8.50 1.86 10.99
N ALA A 66 -9.33 1.57 11.99
CA ALA A 66 -9.02 0.53 12.98
C ALA A 66 -8.92 -0.88 12.36
N THR A 67 -9.78 -1.22 11.40
CA THR A 67 -9.63 -2.47 10.62
C THR A 67 -8.30 -2.51 9.90
N VAL A 68 -7.91 -1.42 9.24
CA VAL A 68 -6.64 -1.30 8.51
C VAL A 68 -5.43 -1.47 9.45
N THR A 69 -5.34 -0.71 10.55
CA THR A 69 -4.18 -0.76 11.45
C THR A 69 -4.05 -2.07 12.23
N ASN A 70 -5.14 -2.83 12.37
CA ASN A 70 -5.15 -4.12 13.06
C ASN A 70 -4.83 -5.31 12.13
N ASN A 71 -5.02 -5.16 10.82
CA ASN A 71 -4.92 -6.29 9.88
C ASN A 71 -3.92 -6.06 8.74
N ILE A 72 -3.39 -4.86 8.56
CA ILE A 72 -2.30 -4.57 7.61
C ILE A 72 -1.06 -4.16 8.40
N GLY A 73 0.05 -4.84 8.19
CA GLY A 73 1.34 -4.42 8.74
C GLY A 73 2.25 -3.76 7.72
N ARG A 74 2.06 -4.00 6.41
CA ARG A 74 2.78 -3.31 5.34
C ARG A 74 1.86 -2.93 4.18
N ILE A 75 2.05 -1.75 3.61
CA ILE A 75 1.52 -1.33 2.30
C ILE A 75 2.71 -1.09 1.38
N GLU A 76 2.78 -1.81 0.26
CA GLU A 76 3.94 -1.84 -0.62
C GLU A 76 3.56 -1.51 -2.07
N GLU A 77 4.28 -0.54 -2.67
CA GLU A 77 4.15 -0.19 -4.08
C GLU A 77 4.55 -1.40 -4.93
N ALA A 78 3.62 -1.88 -5.75
CA ALA A 78 3.77 -3.12 -6.50
C ALA A 78 3.28 -2.95 -7.95
N LYS A 79 3.48 -3.99 -8.77
CA LYS A 79 3.00 -4.00 -10.16
C LYS A 79 1.50 -4.29 -10.28
N LYS A 80 0.93 -4.92 -9.24
CA LYS A 80 -0.46 -5.37 -9.15
C LYS A 80 -0.94 -5.14 -7.72
N SER A 81 -2.24 -5.02 -7.55
CA SER A 81 -2.89 -4.86 -6.24
C SER A 81 -3.35 -6.21 -5.69
N GLY A 82 -3.19 -6.42 -4.38
CA GLY A 82 -3.73 -7.57 -3.68
C GLY A 82 -3.19 -7.76 -2.26
N MET A 83 -3.97 -8.46 -1.46
CA MET A 83 -3.64 -8.75 -0.07
C MET A 83 -2.87 -10.08 0.09
N ALA A 84 -1.60 -9.99 0.50
CA ALA A 84 -0.80 -11.11 0.96
C ALA A 84 -0.99 -11.31 2.48
N ALA A 85 -2.20 -11.74 2.88
CA ALA A 85 -2.59 -11.91 4.29
C ALA A 85 -1.74 -12.94 5.07
N TYR A 86 -1.12 -13.87 4.35
CA TYR A 86 -0.27 -14.93 4.90
C TYR A 86 1.17 -14.48 5.18
N GLU A 87 1.58 -13.28 4.76
CA GLU A 87 2.91 -12.77 5.03
C GLU A 87 3.09 -12.28 6.47
N THR A 88 4.35 -12.10 6.88
CA THR A 88 4.69 -11.49 8.16
C THR A 88 5.62 -10.29 7.93
N PRO A 89 5.14 -9.04 8.10
CA PRO A 89 3.75 -8.67 8.36
C PRO A 89 2.81 -8.97 7.16
N PRO A 90 1.48 -9.01 7.37
CA PRO A 90 0.51 -9.01 6.28
C PRO A 90 0.70 -7.78 5.40
N THR A 91 0.79 -8.01 4.09
CA THR A 91 1.18 -6.99 3.11
C THR A 91 0.05 -6.73 2.13
N PHE A 92 -0.35 -5.47 2.03
CA PHE A 92 -1.12 -5.00 0.88
C PHE A 92 -0.15 -4.56 -0.22
N GLU A 93 -0.06 -5.35 -1.29
CA GLU A 93 0.56 -4.92 -2.54
C GLU A 93 -0.41 -3.96 -3.22
N LEU A 94 0.03 -2.76 -3.59
CA LEU A 94 -0.83 -1.74 -4.18
C LEU A 94 -0.19 -1.18 -5.45
N ALA A 95 -0.87 -1.34 -6.57
CA ALA A 95 -0.39 -0.86 -7.86
C ALA A 95 -0.65 0.62 -8.09
N ASP A 96 0.18 1.23 -8.95
CA ASP A 96 0.08 2.62 -9.36
C ASP A 96 -1.31 3.05 -9.84
N PRO A 97 -2.03 2.28 -10.70
CA PRO A 97 -3.37 2.66 -11.15
C PRO A 97 -4.34 2.88 -9.99
N SER A 98 -4.32 2.00 -8.99
CA SER A 98 -5.17 2.08 -7.81
C SER A 98 -4.66 3.12 -6.79
N ALA A 99 -3.34 3.16 -6.54
CA ALA A 99 -2.75 4.12 -5.60
C ALA A 99 -3.02 5.57 -6.02
N PHE A 100 -2.85 5.86 -7.31
CA PHE A 100 -2.81 7.24 -7.82
C PHE A 100 -4.08 7.68 -8.55
N TYR A 101 -5.13 6.85 -8.63
CA TYR A 101 -6.42 7.26 -9.20
C TYR A 101 -6.99 8.49 -8.49
N SER A 102 -7.12 8.41 -7.16
CA SER A 102 -7.49 9.52 -6.28
C SER A 102 -7.14 9.16 -4.83
N VAL A 103 -7.18 10.14 -3.91
CA VAL A 103 -6.97 9.87 -2.47
C VAL A 103 -8.11 9.03 -1.89
N THR A 104 -9.34 9.26 -2.35
CA THR A 104 -10.53 8.50 -1.91
C THR A 104 -10.48 7.07 -2.43
N TRP A 105 -10.10 6.85 -3.69
CA TRP A 105 -9.92 5.51 -4.25
C TRP A 105 -8.82 4.72 -3.55
N CYS A 106 -7.66 5.36 -3.33
CA CYS A 106 -6.57 4.74 -2.58
C CYS A 106 -7.02 4.37 -1.15
N ALA A 107 -7.80 5.22 -0.48
CA ALA A 107 -8.33 4.95 0.85
C ALA A 107 -9.30 3.76 0.87
N ILE A 108 -10.24 3.67 -0.09
CA ILE A 108 -11.19 2.56 -0.13
C ILE A 108 -10.53 1.26 -0.58
N ALA A 109 -9.51 1.28 -1.44
CA ALA A 109 -8.71 0.11 -1.79
C ALA A 109 -7.95 -0.45 -0.57
N ILE A 110 -7.30 0.43 0.21
CA ILE A 110 -6.64 0.02 1.48
C ILE A 110 -7.65 -0.59 2.45
N ALA A 111 -8.85 0.00 2.55
CA ALA A 111 -9.91 -0.54 3.39
C ALA A 111 -10.38 -1.93 2.88
N HIS A 112 -10.68 -2.05 1.58
CA HIS A 112 -11.08 -3.29 0.93
C HIS A 112 -10.12 -4.44 1.27
N ASP A 113 -8.83 -4.27 0.98
CA ASP A 113 -7.83 -5.31 1.21
C ASP A 113 -7.58 -5.61 2.69
N SER A 114 -7.79 -4.63 3.58
CA SER A 114 -7.74 -4.91 5.03
C SER A 114 -8.80 -5.90 5.48
N LEU A 115 -9.94 -5.99 4.78
CA LEU A 115 -10.99 -6.96 5.10
C LEU A 115 -10.59 -8.38 4.67
N HIS A 116 -9.92 -8.54 3.53
CA HIS A 116 -9.31 -9.82 3.15
C HIS A 116 -8.36 -10.33 4.23
N SER A 117 -7.46 -9.46 4.70
CA SER A 117 -6.54 -9.81 5.79
C SER A 117 -7.27 -10.14 7.09
N LYS A 118 -8.30 -9.35 7.43
CA LYS A 118 -9.14 -9.61 8.60
C LYS A 118 -9.79 -10.98 8.53
N MET A 119 -10.45 -11.34 7.43
CA MET A 119 -11.10 -12.64 7.27
C MET A 119 -10.11 -13.79 7.41
N TYR A 120 -8.91 -13.65 6.83
CA TYR A 120 -7.83 -14.62 6.95
C TYR A 120 -7.40 -14.82 8.42
N HIS A 121 -7.12 -13.73 9.14
CA HIS A 121 -6.66 -13.81 10.53
C HIS A 121 -7.75 -14.14 11.54
N ASP A 122 -9.00 -13.75 11.28
CA ASP A 122 -10.17 -14.17 12.06
C ASP A 122 -10.26 -15.71 12.03
N TYR A 123 -10.19 -16.33 10.85
CA TYR A 123 -10.19 -17.78 10.71
C TYR A 123 -9.04 -18.45 11.47
N LEU A 124 -7.82 -17.94 11.36
CA LEU A 124 -6.67 -18.51 12.08
C LEU A 124 -6.84 -18.45 13.60
N ARG A 125 -7.49 -17.41 14.14
CA ARG A 125 -7.76 -17.31 15.57
C ARG A 125 -8.85 -18.28 16.02
N GLU A 126 -9.85 -18.51 15.19
CA GLU A 126 -10.96 -19.46 15.47
C GLU A 126 -10.54 -20.92 15.25
N HIS A 127 -9.59 -21.15 14.35
CA HIS A 127 -9.11 -22.48 13.96
C HIS A 127 -7.59 -22.62 14.05
N PRO A 128 -6.99 -22.56 15.26
CA PRO A 128 -5.54 -22.60 15.42
C PRO A 128 -4.91 -23.84 14.78
N GLY A 129 -3.87 -23.64 13.98
CA GLY A 129 -3.12 -24.71 13.31
C GLY A 129 -3.78 -25.28 12.05
N GLN A 130 -4.95 -24.79 11.65
CA GLN A 130 -5.59 -25.20 10.39
C GLN A 130 -5.18 -24.28 9.24
N ARG A 131 -5.08 -24.84 8.03
CA ARG A 131 -4.97 -24.03 6.81
C ARG A 131 -6.25 -23.24 6.61
N VAL A 132 -6.14 -21.96 6.27
CA VAL A 132 -7.28 -21.11 5.88
C VAL A 132 -7.80 -21.54 4.51
N PRO A 133 -9.07 -21.93 4.36
CA PRO A 133 -9.67 -22.21 3.07
C PRO A 133 -9.79 -20.93 2.23
N ASP A 134 -9.47 -21.02 0.94
CA ASP A 134 -9.44 -19.85 0.05
C ASP A 134 -10.79 -19.10 0.05
N LEU A 135 -11.91 -19.81 -0.02
CA LEU A 135 -13.27 -19.25 -0.01
C LEU A 135 -13.62 -18.38 1.22
N ILE A 136 -12.84 -18.44 2.29
CA ILE A 136 -13.09 -17.65 3.50
C ILE A 136 -12.63 -16.20 3.32
N TRP A 137 -11.54 -15.99 2.60
CA TRP A 137 -10.85 -14.70 2.58
C TRP A 137 -10.51 -14.24 1.17
N THR A 138 -10.70 -15.07 0.14
CA THR A 138 -10.56 -14.74 -1.27
C THR A 138 -11.68 -15.41 -2.08
N GLY A 139 -11.78 -15.07 -3.36
CA GLY A 139 -12.85 -15.54 -4.25
C GLY A 139 -14.17 -14.80 -4.07
N GLU A 140 -15.16 -15.15 -4.89
CA GLU A 140 -16.38 -14.37 -5.12
C GLU A 140 -17.14 -13.97 -3.85
N GLN A 141 -17.28 -14.87 -2.88
CA GLN A 141 -18.00 -14.56 -1.65
C GLN A 141 -17.26 -13.53 -0.78
N ALA A 142 -15.92 -13.64 -0.70
CA ALA A 142 -15.09 -12.71 0.05
C ALA A 142 -15.07 -11.34 -0.65
N GLU A 143 -14.87 -11.32 -1.98
CA GLU A 143 -14.90 -10.10 -2.79
C GLU A 143 -16.22 -9.35 -2.64
N LYS A 144 -17.36 -10.06 -2.63
CA LYS A 144 -18.65 -9.42 -2.39
C LYS A 144 -18.70 -8.71 -1.03
N GLN A 145 -18.19 -9.34 0.02
CA GLN A 145 -18.13 -8.72 1.35
C GLN A 145 -17.18 -7.52 1.37
N CYS A 146 -16.04 -7.63 0.69
CA CYS A 146 -15.08 -6.53 0.54
C CYS A 146 -15.70 -5.35 -0.24
N CYS A 147 -16.42 -5.58 -1.34
CA CYS A 147 -17.12 -4.52 -2.06
C CYS A 147 -18.23 -3.86 -1.23
N ASP A 148 -19.03 -4.64 -0.49
CA ASP A 148 -20.08 -4.08 0.39
C ASP A 148 -19.44 -3.19 1.49
N TYR A 149 -18.30 -3.62 2.03
CA TYR A 149 -17.52 -2.84 3.00
C TYR A 149 -16.89 -1.59 2.38
N GLU A 150 -16.23 -1.73 1.24
CA GLU A 150 -15.62 -0.66 0.45
C GLU A 150 -16.64 0.44 0.12
N LEU A 151 -17.84 0.06 -0.32
CA LEU A 151 -18.93 0.98 -0.60
C LEU A 151 -19.34 1.78 0.65
N GLY A 152 -19.46 1.12 1.79
CA GLY A 152 -19.74 1.79 3.07
C GLY A 152 -18.67 2.82 3.42
N VAL A 153 -17.40 2.44 3.30
CA VAL A 153 -16.26 3.34 3.54
C VAL A 153 -16.25 4.50 2.54
N ALA A 154 -16.51 4.25 1.26
CA ALA A 154 -16.57 5.27 0.22
C ALA A 154 -17.61 6.36 0.56
N ILE A 155 -18.78 5.96 1.05
CA ILE A 155 -19.82 6.89 1.52
C ILE A 155 -19.34 7.68 2.73
N GLU A 156 -18.75 7.02 3.73
CA GLU A 156 -18.28 7.65 4.98
C GLU A 156 -17.18 8.69 4.74
N ILE A 157 -16.23 8.41 3.83
CA ILE A 157 -15.14 9.34 3.52
C ILE A 157 -15.53 10.48 2.56
N GLY A 158 -16.75 10.44 2.02
CA GLY A 158 -17.24 11.43 1.07
C GLY A 158 -16.58 11.29 -0.31
N ALA A 159 -16.36 10.05 -0.76
CA ALA A 159 -15.88 9.77 -2.11
C ALA A 159 -16.85 10.35 -3.16
N PRO A 160 -16.35 10.75 -4.35
CA PRO A 160 -17.21 11.28 -5.39
C PRO A 160 -18.21 10.22 -5.90
N PRO A 161 -19.39 10.62 -6.40
CA PRO A 161 -20.46 9.68 -6.76
C PRO A 161 -20.06 8.61 -7.77
N TYR A 162 -19.12 8.89 -8.67
CA TYR A 162 -18.64 7.91 -9.65
C TYR A 162 -17.79 6.82 -8.98
N GLU A 163 -16.96 7.13 -7.98
CA GLU A 163 -16.22 6.11 -7.21
C GLU A 163 -17.18 5.26 -6.36
N ILE A 164 -18.17 5.90 -5.73
CA ILE A 164 -19.24 5.19 -5.00
C ILE A 164 -20.00 4.24 -5.92
N GLN A 165 -20.24 4.63 -7.17
CA GLN A 165 -20.89 3.76 -8.16
C GLN A 165 -19.99 2.59 -8.56
N TRP A 166 -18.68 2.83 -8.74
CA TRP A 166 -17.71 1.81 -9.08
C TRP A 166 -17.46 0.79 -7.96
N ALA A 167 -17.49 1.23 -6.70
CA ALA A 167 -17.33 0.36 -5.52
C ALA A 167 -18.51 -0.61 -5.31
N LYS A 168 -19.63 -0.44 -6.03
CA LYS A 168 -20.75 -1.37 -5.95
C LYS A 168 -20.35 -2.70 -6.58
N TRP A 169 -20.68 -3.78 -5.88
CA TRP A 169 -20.59 -5.13 -6.41
C TRP A 169 -21.23 -5.25 -7.81
N ASP A 170 -20.44 -5.65 -8.79
CA ASP A 170 -20.91 -6.10 -10.10
C ASP A 170 -20.44 -7.54 -10.34
N PRO A 171 -21.35 -8.54 -10.37
CA PRO A 171 -21.00 -9.93 -10.59
C PRO A 171 -20.38 -10.19 -11.98
N LYS A 172 -20.46 -9.22 -12.90
CA LYS A 172 -19.78 -9.28 -14.20
C LYS A 172 -18.31 -8.89 -14.12
N ASN A 173 -17.92 -8.12 -13.11
CA ASN A 173 -16.56 -7.66 -12.89
C ASN A 173 -15.75 -8.72 -12.12
N ARG A 174 -15.54 -9.89 -12.73
CA ARG A 174 -14.88 -11.06 -12.11
C ARG A 174 -13.36 -10.94 -12.14
N TYR A 175 -12.80 -9.79 -11.75
CA TYR A 175 -11.36 -9.55 -11.80
C TYR A 175 -10.57 -10.56 -10.93
N TRP A 176 -11.18 -11.07 -9.85
CA TRP A 176 -10.63 -12.14 -9.00
C TRP A 176 -10.44 -13.50 -9.71
N GLU A 177 -10.99 -13.70 -10.92
CA GLU A 177 -10.77 -14.91 -11.73
C GLU A 177 -9.66 -14.75 -12.76
N VAL A 178 -9.18 -13.53 -12.98
CA VAL A 178 -8.13 -13.28 -13.96
C VAL A 178 -6.82 -13.86 -13.42
N PRO A 179 -6.11 -14.71 -14.21
CA PRO A 179 -4.85 -15.28 -13.77
C PRO A 179 -3.88 -14.18 -13.34
N GLU A 180 -3.14 -14.44 -12.26
CA GLU A 180 -2.18 -13.49 -11.69
C GLU A 180 -1.18 -12.93 -12.73
N SER A 181 -0.80 -13.76 -13.71
CA SER A 181 0.09 -13.37 -14.82
C SER A 181 -0.50 -12.37 -15.81
N LYS A 182 -1.80 -12.08 -15.72
CA LYS A 182 -2.56 -11.17 -16.58
C LYS A 182 -3.18 -9.99 -15.83
N ALA A 183 -3.01 -9.92 -14.51
CA ALA A 183 -3.53 -8.82 -13.71
C ALA A 183 -2.69 -7.55 -13.86
N ASP A 184 -3.32 -6.41 -14.16
CA ASP A 184 -2.67 -5.11 -14.39
C ASP A 184 -3.26 -3.95 -13.56
N TRP A 185 -4.14 -4.27 -12.60
CA TRP A 185 -4.76 -3.33 -11.64
C TRP A 185 -4.11 -3.34 -10.26
#